data_AF-A0A0G1TXS6-F1
#
_entry.id   AF-A0A0G1TXS6-F1
#
_cell.length_a   1.000
_cell.length_b   1.000
_cell.length_c   1.000
_cell.angle_alpha   90.00
_cell.angle_beta   90.00
_cell.angle_gamma   90.00
#
_symmetry.space_group_name_H-M   'P 1'
#
loop_
_entity.id
_entity.type
_entity.pdbx_description
1 polymer ?
#
loop_
_entity_poly.entity_id
_entity_poly.type
_entity_poly.pdbx_seq_one_letter_code
_entity_poly.pdbx_strand_id
1 'polypeptide(L)' 'MVEQVIFKIDKKLKDQAMKKAKRDGLSFSAVLKRATQAYVEDQFEIGLVYNPKLIRAVRRAEREPTIRGNLRKLLKAQ' A
#
# COMPACT_ATOMS: atom_id res chain seq x y z
N MET A 1 16.24 28.12 5.82
CA MET A 1 15.60 27.54 7.02
C MET A 1 15.30 26.07 6.72
N VAL A 2 15.53 25.15 7.66
CA VAL A 2 15.27 23.71 7.48
C VAL A 2 14.33 23.28 8.59
N GLU A 3 13.23 22.63 8.24
CA GLU A 3 12.20 22.17 9.17
C GLU A 3 12.26 20.64 9.33
N GLN A 4 11.94 20.16 10.54
CA GLN A 4 11.82 18.73 10.81
C GLN A 4 10.38 18.25 10.53
N VAL A 5 10.26 17.19 9.74
CA VAL A 5 8.96 16.55 9.47
C VAL A 5 8.87 15.24 10.27
N ILE A 6 7.84 15.11 11.11
CA ILE A 6 7.57 13.92 11.93
C ILE A 6 6.16 13.41 11.66
N PHE A 7 6.02 12.14 11.28
CA PHE A 7 4.73 11.48 11.07
C PHE A 7 4.76 10.04 11.59
N LYS A 8 3.57 9.51 11.93
CA LYS A 8 3.38 8.10 12.27
C LYS A 8 3.10 7.31 10.99
N ILE A 9 3.65 6.09 10.90
CA ILE A 9 3.45 5.18 9.77
C ILE A 9 3.45 3.74 10.29
N ASP A 10 2.72 2.85 9.61
CA ASP A 10 2.78 1.43 9.89
C ASP A 10 4.23 0.91 9.76
N LYS A 11 4.65 0.09 10.74
CA LYS A 11 6.03 -0.41 10.82
C LYS A 11 6.39 -1.26 9.60
N LYS A 12 5.51 -2.15 9.16
CA LYS A 12 5.78 -3.04 8.03
C LYS A 12 5.90 -2.24 6.73
N LEU A 13 5.03 -1.25 6.54
CA LEU A 13 5.09 -0.36 5.38
C LEU A 13 6.39 0.44 5.35
N LYS A 14 6.80 1.01 6.49
CA LYS A 14 8.09 1.70 6.63
C LYS A 14 9.25 0.79 6.27
N ASP A 15 9.29 -0.42 6.81
CA ASP A 15 10.37 -1.38 6.56
C ASP A 15 10.45 -1.78 5.08
N GLN A 16 9.30 -1.97 4.42
CA GLN A 16 9.24 -2.24 2.99
C GLN A 16 9.75 -1.07 2.16
N ALA A 17 9.32 0.16 2.46
CA ALA A 17 9.76 1.36 1.78
C ALA A 17 11.25 1.62 1.95
N MET A 18 11.79 1.42 3.16
CA MET A 18 13.23 1.53 3.44
C MET A 18 14.04 0.48 2.67
N LYS A 19 13.59 -0.78 2.63
CA LYS A 19 14.24 -1.83 1.84
C LYS A 19 14.23 -1.50 0.36
N LYS A 20 13.13 -0.99 -0.18
CA LYS A 20 13.03 -0.56 -1.57
C LYS A 20 14.01 0.58 -1.86
N ALA A 21 13.98 1.65 -1.08
CA ALA A 21 14.90 2.77 -1.22
C ALA A 21 16.37 2.32 -1.21
N LYS A 22 16.75 1.41 -0.30
CA LYS A 22 18.11 0.86 -0.23
C LYS A 22 18.51 0.10 -1.51
N ARG A 23 17.58 -0.66 -2.11
CA ARG A 23 17.84 -1.35 -3.40
C ARG A 23 18.07 -0.35 -4.53
N ASP A 24 17.39 0.78 -4.48
CA ASP A 24 17.52 1.87 -5.43
C ASP A 24 18.74 2.78 -5.13
N GLY A 25 19.58 2.43 -4.14
CA GLY A 25 20.76 3.20 -3.74
C GLY A 25 20.45 4.48 -2.96
N LEU A 26 19.22 4.64 -2.46
CA LEU A 26 18.72 5.84 -1.79
C LEU A 26 18.42 5.59 -0.31
N SER A 27 18.49 6.65 0.49
CA SER A 27 17.91 6.65 1.82
C SER A 27 16.40 6.92 1.74
N PHE A 28 15.63 6.40 2.70
CA PHE A 28 14.20 6.65 2.76
C PHE A 28 13.87 8.15 2.92
N SER A 29 14.72 8.90 3.65
CA SER A 29 14.57 10.37 3.75
C SER A 29 14.76 11.06 2.41
N ALA A 30 15.72 10.61 1.58
CA ALA A 30 15.91 11.17 0.24
C ALA A 30 14.69 10.94 -0.64
N VAL A 31 14.09 9.74 -0.59
CA VAL A 31 12.84 9.44 -1.29
C VAL A 31 11.73 10.40 -0.89
N LEU A 32 11.52 10.61 0.42
CA LEU A 32 10.46 11.50 0.92
C LEU A 32 10.70 12.95 0.49
N LYS A 33 11.93 13.47 0.61
CA LYS A 33 12.27 14.83 0.18
C LYS A 33 12.01 15.03 -1.31
N ARG A 34 12.42 14.07 -2.14
CA ARG A 34 12.20 14.11 -3.59
C ARG A 34 10.71 14.01 -3.94
N ALA A 35 9.96 13.15 -3.25
CA ALA A 35 8.52 13.06 -3.44
C ALA A 35 7.81 14.37 -3.05
N THR A 36 8.21 15.00 -1.93
CA THR A 36 7.67 16.30 -1.52
C THR A 36 7.98 17.38 -2.56
N GLN A 37 9.21 17.43 -3.08
CA GLN A 37 9.58 18.36 -4.14
C GLN A 37 8.76 18.12 -5.41
N ALA A 38 8.70 16.88 -5.89
CA ALA A 38 7.95 16.51 -7.08
C ALA A 38 6.44 16.78 -6.95
N TYR A 39 5.89 16.69 -5.73
CA TYR A 39 4.50 17.04 -5.46
C TYR A 39 4.22 18.54 -5.62
N VAL A 40 5.17 19.39 -5.19
CA VAL A 40 5.06 20.85 -5.35
C VAL A 40 5.29 21.27 -6.80
N GLU A 41 6.12 20.53 -7.54
CA GLU A 41 6.45 20.79 -8.94
C GLU A 41 5.45 20.16 -9.93
N ASP A 42 4.31 19.64 -9.45
CA ASP A 42 3.29 18.95 -10.26
C ASP A 42 3.83 17.75 -11.07
N GLN A 43 4.94 17.16 -10.63
CA GLN A 43 5.57 15.95 -11.21
C GLN A 43 5.20 14.66 -10.50
N PHE A 44 4.38 14.75 -9.44
CA PHE A 44 3.92 13.61 -8.64
C PHE A 44 2.44 13.76 -8.30
N GLU A 45 1.61 12.86 -8.82
CA GLU A 45 0.17 12.82 -8.54
C GLU A 45 -0.13 11.79 -7.45
N ILE A 46 -0.89 12.20 -6.43
CA ILE A 46 -1.35 11.30 -5.37
C ILE A 46 -2.72 10.75 -5.77
N GLY A 47 -2.80 9.45 -6.04
CA GLY A 47 -4.04 8.79 -6.38
C GLY A 47 -3.95 7.27 -6.31
N LEU A 48 -5.08 6.61 -6.59
CA LEU A 48 -5.12 5.17 -6.80
C LEU A 48 -4.58 4.87 -8.20
N VAL A 49 -3.30 4.52 -8.28
CA VAL A 49 -2.71 4.12 -9.56
C VAL A 49 -3.35 2.81 -10.01
N TYR A 50 -4.01 2.82 -11.17
CA TYR A 50 -4.58 1.62 -11.79
C TYR A 50 -3.45 0.62 -12.05
N ASN A 51 -3.34 -0.41 -11.22
CA ASN A 51 -2.38 -1.49 -11.40
C ASN A 51 -3.13 -2.74 -11.92
N PRO A 52 -3.01 -3.08 -13.21
CA PRO A 52 -3.71 -4.22 -13.79
C PRO A 52 -3.40 -5.56 -13.12
N LYS A 53 -2.24 -5.69 -12.47
CA LYS A 53 -1.86 -6.91 -11.72
C LYS A 53 -2.58 -6.94 -10.37
N LEU A 54 -2.68 -5.79 -9.69
CA LEU A 54 -3.38 -5.67 -8.42
C LEU A 54 -4.88 -5.91 -8.60
N ILE A 55 -5.49 -5.36 -9.66
CA ILE A 55 -6.90 -5.59 -9.99
C ILE A 55 -7.17 -7.05 -10.33
N ARG A 56 -6.27 -7.69 -11.10
CA ARG A 56 -6.37 -9.13 -11.37
C ARG A 56 -6.23 -9.97 -10.10
N ALA A 57 -5.37 -9.56 -9.16
CA ALA A 57 -5.20 -10.24 -7.88
C ALA A 57 -6.43 -10.08 -6.97
N VAL A 58 -6.98 -8.86 -6.84
CA VAL A 58 -8.22 -8.59 -6.09
C VAL A 58 -9.39 -9.36 -6.68
N ARG A 59 -9.59 -9.31 -8.02
CA ARG A 59 -10.65 -10.08 -8.68
C ARG A 59 -10.50 -11.60 -8.52
N ARG A 60 -9.27 -12.12 -8.39
CA ARG A 60 -9.05 -13.55 -8.10
C ARG A 60 -9.39 -13.87 -6.65
N ALA A 61 -8.98 -13.04 -5.70
CA ALA A 61 -9.32 -13.19 -4.28
C ALA A 61 -10.82 -13.07 -4.02
N GLU A 62 -11.54 -12.19 -4.72
CA GLU A 62 -13.00 -12.06 -4.64
C GLU A 62 -13.75 -13.22 -5.31
N ARG A 63 -13.11 -13.90 -6.28
CA ARG A 63 -13.64 -15.10 -6.93
C ARG A 63 -13.33 -16.38 -6.17
N GLU A 64 -12.42 -16.35 -5.21
CA GLU A 64 -12.29 -17.45 -4.27
C GLU A 64 -13.56 -17.45 -3.41
N PRO A 65 -14.39 -18.51 -3.48
CA PRO A 65 -15.49 -18.64 -2.57
C PRO A 65 -14.87 -18.78 -1.19
N THR A 66 -14.82 -17.69 -0.42
CA THR A 66 -14.77 -17.82 1.03
C THR A 66 -15.84 -18.83 1.34
N ILE A 67 -15.45 -19.92 1.99
CA ILE A 67 -16.30 -21.03 2.40
C ILE A 67 -17.47 -20.40 3.18
N ARG A 68 -18.51 -19.97 2.49
CA ARG A 68 -19.85 -19.79 3.02
C ARG A 68 -20.36 -21.22 3.15
N GLY A 69 -19.74 -21.95 4.08
CA GLY A 69 -20.34 -23.10 4.70
C GLY A 69 -21.74 -22.65 5.09
N ASN A 70 -22.70 -23.26 4.41
CA ASN A 70 -24.12 -22.93 4.47
C ASN A 70 -24.52 -22.52 5.90
N LEU A 71 -24.79 -21.23 6.14
CA LEU A 71 -25.39 -20.76 7.39
C LEU A 71 -26.71 -21.52 7.65
N ARG A 72 -27.41 -21.90 6.57
CA ARG A 72 -28.60 -22.75 6.55
C ARG A 72 -28.36 -24.20 7.01
N LYS A 73 -27.13 -24.74 6.93
CA LYS A 73 -26.80 -26.09 7.44
C LYS A 73 -26.49 -26.05 8.94
N LEU A 74 -25.92 -24.96 9.45
CA LEU A 74 -25.65 -24.77 10.88
C LEU A 74 -26.93 -24.44 11.68
N LEU A 75 -27.87 -23.70 11.08
CA LEU A 75 -29.14 -23.33 11.72
C LEU A 75 -30.23 -24.41 11.67
N LYS A 76 -30.02 -25.53 10.97
CA LYS A 76 -30.96 -26.67 10.91
C LYS A 76 -30.62 -27.81 11.88
N ALA A 77 -29.63 -27.62 12.73
CA ALA A 77 -29.17 -28.62 13.71
C ALA A 77 -29.53 -28.25 15.16
N GLN A 78 -30.53 -27.39 15.37
CA GLN A 78 -31.17 -27.16 16.67
C GLN A 78 -32.63 -27.57 16.62
#